data_AF-A0A1H3IIJ2-F1
#
_entry.id   AF-A0A1H3IIJ2-F1
#
_cell.length_a   1.000
_cell.length_b   1.000
_cell.length_c   1.000
_cell.angle_alpha   90.00
_cell.angle_beta   90.00
_cell.angle_gamma   90.00
#
_symmetry.space_group_name_H-M   'P 1'
#
loop_
_entity.id
_entity.type
_entity.pdbx_description
1 polymer ?
#
loop_
_entity_poly.entity_id
_entity_poly.type
_entity_poly.pdbx_seq_one_letter_code
_entity_poly.pdbx_strand_id
1 'polypeptide(L)'
;MTDSKVRGFFGAVVMWLLFTIFLLVGLGAMFTSFLAGLIMLVAASIFVPRLNRIIEEKTGVLITPGMRAVVTIVCLGVFSYTSSRAMDIDRAEHAAQEASSNQQKAEQAQKEKREYVSANNSAILSEINMLIAKQDYDAASALGSQYSNAGSFEIDQAFSKVSAHKAEMESKQKKASLLDAIGKIKQDDYKSLASTYSQLAAIDPSFQPNADKFSKLDKKRAEEEKVREQAAAERARRQSMGLAWNYTDSEDGMSGKSVRRAFVSSINTVDFKFPYGGTQRATLTIRKHPRWGTSVYVAIEKGQFICGYDDCDVRVRFSKGNAQRMSASEPDDHSSNLLFISNASSFISQARKSDKVYIEANFYQEGSRVFEFDTSGLEWK
;
A
#
# COMPACT_ATOMS: atom_id res chain seq x y z
N MET A 1 -73.84 -8.38 13.29
CA MET A 1 -74.13 -7.10 12.59
C MET A 1 -73.60 -5.93 13.42
N THR A 2 -72.29 -5.69 13.41
CA THR A 2 -71.67 -4.53 14.12
C THR A 2 -70.40 -4.02 13.43
N ASP A 3 -69.76 -4.82 12.58
CA ASP A 3 -68.47 -4.46 11.96
C ASP A 3 -68.59 -3.48 10.77
N SER A 4 -69.75 -3.38 10.09
CA SER A 4 -69.86 -2.55 8.87
C SER A 4 -70.07 -1.05 9.13
N LYS A 5 -70.70 -0.67 10.26
CA LYS A 5 -70.97 0.76 10.57
C LYS A 5 -69.74 1.50 11.08
N VAL A 6 -68.90 0.83 11.88
CA VAL A 6 -67.65 1.42 12.42
C VAL A 6 -66.65 1.68 11.31
N ARG A 7 -66.51 0.74 10.37
CA ARG A 7 -65.63 0.87 9.19
C ARG A 7 -66.06 2.00 8.25
N GLY A 8 -67.36 2.26 8.11
CA GLY A 8 -67.90 3.36 7.31
C GLY A 8 -67.66 4.75 7.92
N PHE A 9 -67.79 4.88 9.24
CA PHE A 9 -67.55 6.15 9.94
C PHE A 9 -66.06 6.53 9.95
N PHE A 10 -65.17 5.56 10.20
CA PHE A 10 -63.72 5.79 10.18
C PHE A 10 -63.23 6.20 8.78
N GLY A 11 -63.79 5.61 7.72
CA GLY A 11 -63.49 5.99 6.34
C GLY A 11 -63.88 7.43 6.00
N ALA A 12 -65.02 7.93 6.51
CA ALA A 12 -65.47 9.30 6.26
C ALA A 12 -64.57 10.34 6.95
N VAL A 13 -64.11 10.06 8.17
CA VAL A 13 -63.20 10.94 8.92
C VAL A 13 -61.84 11.05 8.21
N VAL A 14 -61.29 9.92 7.75
CA VAL A 14 -60.03 9.90 6.99
C VAL A 14 -60.13 10.69 5.68
N MET A 15 -61.27 10.62 4.98
CA MET A 15 -61.48 11.39 3.74
C MET A 15 -61.49 12.90 3.97
N TRP A 16 -62.18 13.37 5.02
CA TRP A 16 -62.17 14.80 5.37
C TRP A 16 -60.79 15.28 5.81
N LEU A 17 -60.03 14.45 6.54
CA LEU A 17 -58.67 14.78 6.94
C LEU A 17 -57.76 14.91 5.71
N LEU A 18 -57.79 13.95 4.77
CA LEU A 18 -57.03 14.02 3.52
C LEU A 18 -57.43 15.22 2.67
N PHE A 19 -58.73 15.53 2.59
CA PHE A 19 -59.21 16.75 1.92
C PHE A 19 -58.57 18.00 2.51
N THR A 20 -58.58 18.15 3.84
CA THR A 20 -58.02 19.34 4.51
C THR A 20 -56.52 19.48 4.29
N ILE A 21 -55.75 18.38 4.31
CA ILE A 21 -54.31 18.41 4.04
C ILE A 21 -54.05 18.86 2.60
N PHE A 22 -54.71 18.24 1.62
CA PHE A 22 -54.50 18.58 0.22
C PHE A 22 -54.99 19.99 -0.12
N LEU A 23 -56.04 20.46 0.53
CA LEU A 23 -56.53 21.84 0.42
C LEU A 23 -55.48 22.83 0.93
N LEU A 24 -54.91 22.61 2.12
CA LEU A 24 -53.91 23.51 2.70
C LEU A 24 -52.61 23.51 1.87
N VAL A 25 -52.14 22.34 1.44
CA VAL A 25 -50.96 22.23 0.57
C VAL A 25 -51.22 22.89 -0.79
N GLY A 26 -52.41 22.69 -1.37
CA GLY A 26 -52.80 23.31 -2.62
C GLY A 26 -52.87 24.84 -2.54
N LEU A 27 -53.51 25.38 -1.49
CA LEU A 27 -53.58 26.82 -1.26
C LEU A 27 -52.20 27.43 -1.00
N GLY A 28 -51.34 26.76 -0.23
CA GLY A 28 -49.95 27.20 -0.02
C GLY A 28 -49.13 27.21 -1.31
N ALA A 29 -49.29 26.18 -2.14
CA ALA A 29 -48.59 26.09 -3.40
C ALA A 29 -49.03 27.13 -4.44
N MET A 30 -50.25 27.70 -4.35
CA MET A 30 -50.68 28.75 -5.27
C MET A 30 -49.84 30.03 -5.13
N PHE A 31 -49.19 30.26 -3.99
CA PHE A 31 -48.29 31.41 -3.80
C PHE A 31 -46.96 31.27 -4.54
N THR A 32 -46.51 30.04 -4.80
CA THR A 32 -45.26 29.77 -5.53
C THR A 32 -45.50 29.38 -6.99
N SER A 33 -46.57 28.61 -7.26
CA SER A 33 -47.00 28.25 -8.61
C SER A 33 -48.51 28.03 -8.64
N PHE A 34 -49.20 28.96 -9.29
CA PHE A 34 -50.65 28.93 -9.46
C PHE A 34 -51.15 27.59 -10.05
N LEU A 35 -50.43 27.04 -11.03
CA LEU A 35 -50.78 25.78 -11.69
C LEU A 35 -50.59 24.56 -10.77
N ALA A 36 -49.48 24.51 -10.02
CA ALA A 36 -49.22 23.41 -9.08
C ALA A 36 -50.26 23.39 -7.95
N GLY A 37 -50.64 24.56 -7.44
CA GLY A 37 -51.72 24.70 -6.46
C GLY A 37 -53.08 24.26 -7.00
N LEU A 38 -53.42 24.63 -8.24
CA LEU A 38 -54.68 24.22 -8.88
C LEU A 38 -54.79 22.68 -9.02
N ILE A 39 -53.70 22.01 -9.41
CA ILE A 39 -53.66 20.54 -9.52
C ILE A 39 -53.92 19.87 -8.15
N MET A 40 -53.36 20.42 -7.08
CA MET A 40 -53.59 19.92 -5.72
C MET A 40 -55.00 20.19 -5.20
N LEU A 41 -55.62 21.31 -5.60
CA LEU A 41 -57.03 21.58 -5.31
C LEU A 41 -57.98 20.63 -6.05
N VAL A 42 -57.66 20.27 -7.30
CA VAL A 42 -58.38 19.23 -8.04
C VAL A 42 -58.24 17.87 -7.33
N ALA A 43 -57.04 17.51 -6.87
CA ALA A 43 -56.83 16.29 -6.09
C ALA A 43 -57.62 16.30 -4.76
N ALA A 44 -57.70 17.45 -4.08
CA ALA A 44 -58.49 17.61 -2.86
C ALA A 44 -59.99 17.32 -3.13
N SER A 45 -60.53 17.83 -4.23
CA SER A 45 -61.97 17.72 -4.54
C SER A 45 -62.51 16.27 -4.58
N ILE A 46 -61.66 15.29 -4.90
CA ILE A 46 -61.98 13.85 -4.99
C ILE A 46 -62.27 13.24 -3.60
N PHE A 47 -61.81 13.88 -2.52
CA PHE A 47 -62.05 13.40 -1.16
C PHE A 47 -63.36 13.93 -0.56
N VAL A 48 -64.07 14.83 -1.25
CA VAL A 48 -65.35 15.39 -0.79
C VAL A 48 -66.51 14.46 -1.22
N PRO A 49 -67.23 13.83 -0.28
CA PRO A 49 -68.28 12.86 -0.62
C PRO A 49 -69.43 13.45 -1.46
N ARG A 50 -69.76 14.73 -1.26
CA ARG A 50 -70.79 15.43 -2.05
C ARG A 50 -70.38 15.62 -3.51
N LEU A 51 -69.12 15.95 -3.78
CA LEU A 51 -68.63 16.18 -5.13
C LEU A 51 -68.58 14.87 -5.92
N ASN A 52 -68.19 13.78 -5.28
CA ASN A 52 -68.16 12.47 -5.92
C ASN A 52 -69.54 12.00 -6.40
N ARG A 53 -70.60 12.28 -5.63
CA ARG A 53 -71.98 11.98 -6.06
C ARG A 53 -72.39 12.77 -7.29
N ILE A 54 -72.03 14.06 -7.33
CA ILE A 54 -72.34 14.93 -8.48
C ILE A 54 -71.57 14.46 -9.74
N ILE A 55 -70.33 14.03 -9.57
CA ILE A 55 -69.52 13.48 -10.68
C ILE A 55 -70.16 12.18 -11.18
N GLU A 56 -70.59 11.30 -10.30
CA GLU A 56 -71.28 10.04 -10.65
C GLU A 56 -72.58 10.30 -11.42
N GLU A 57 -73.41 11.24 -10.97
CA GLU A 57 -74.65 11.63 -11.64
C GLU A 57 -74.43 12.20 -13.05
N LYS A 58 -73.36 12.98 -13.25
CA LYS A 58 -73.10 13.65 -14.54
C LYS A 58 -72.27 12.83 -15.53
N THR A 59 -71.39 11.97 -15.04
CA THR A 59 -70.41 11.26 -15.87
C THR A 59 -70.61 9.75 -15.89
N GLY A 60 -71.45 9.20 -15.01
CA GLY A 60 -71.73 7.75 -14.93
C GLY A 60 -70.57 6.91 -14.38
N VAL A 61 -69.49 7.54 -13.89
CA VAL A 61 -68.29 6.86 -13.39
C VAL A 61 -68.32 6.76 -11.86
N LEU A 62 -68.34 5.53 -11.33
CA LEU A 62 -68.30 5.27 -9.88
C LEU A 62 -66.86 5.37 -9.36
N ILE A 63 -66.53 6.40 -8.57
CA ILE A 63 -65.17 6.61 -8.04
C ILE A 63 -64.87 5.61 -6.90
N THR A 64 -64.26 4.48 -7.28
CA THR A 64 -63.79 3.43 -6.35
C THR A 64 -62.56 3.88 -5.55
N PRO A 65 -62.27 3.25 -4.39
CA PRO A 65 -61.08 3.56 -3.59
C PRO A 65 -59.76 3.44 -4.36
N GLY A 66 -59.66 2.47 -5.29
CA GLY A 66 -58.47 2.30 -6.14
C GLY A 66 -58.23 3.47 -7.10
N MET A 67 -59.29 4.00 -7.72
CA MET A 67 -59.16 5.19 -8.59
C MET A 67 -58.68 6.43 -7.83
N ARG A 68 -59.12 6.62 -6.58
CA ARG A 68 -58.66 7.74 -5.76
C ARG A 68 -57.16 7.66 -5.48
N ALA A 69 -56.66 6.46 -5.18
CA ALA A 69 -55.23 6.24 -4.97
C ALA A 69 -54.41 6.58 -6.23
N VAL A 70 -54.87 6.11 -7.41
CA VAL A 70 -54.19 6.39 -8.69
C VAL A 70 -54.16 7.89 -8.99
N VAL A 71 -55.29 8.59 -8.92
CA VAL A 71 -55.35 10.03 -9.21
C VAL A 71 -54.51 10.82 -8.21
N THR A 72 -54.51 10.44 -6.93
CA THR A 72 -53.68 11.08 -5.91
C THR A 72 -52.19 10.93 -6.22
N ILE A 73 -51.73 9.73 -6.60
CA ILE A 73 -50.33 9.48 -6.98
C ILE A 73 -49.94 10.31 -8.22
N VAL A 74 -50.80 10.34 -9.24
CA VAL A 74 -50.55 11.13 -10.45
C VAL A 74 -50.49 12.63 -10.13
N CYS A 75 -51.45 13.16 -9.38
CA CYS A 75 -51.45 14.57 -8.98
C CYS A 75 -50.24 14.92 -8.10
N LEU A 76 -49.84 14.06 -7.15
CA LEU A 76 -48.63 14.26 -6.35
C LEU A 76 -47.36 14.21 -7.18
N GLY A 77 -47.27 13.32 -8.17
CA GLY A 77 -46.13 13.24 -9.10
C GLY A 77 -46.00 14.50 -9.96
N VAL A 78 -47.11 14.96 -10.55
CA VAL A 78 -47.14 16.20 -11.35
C VAL A 78 -46.90 17.43 -10.47
N PHE A 79 -47.46 17.47 -9.25
CA PHE A 79 -47.20 18.53 -8.28
C PHE A 79 -45.72 18.58 -7.90
N SER A 80 -45.10 17.43 -7.57
CA SER A 80 -43.69 17.36 -7.21
C SER A 80 -42.79 17.82 -8.36
N TYR A 81 -43.11 17.42 -9.61
CA TYR A 81 -42.36 17.84 -10.80
C TYR A 81 -42.51 19.33 -11.13
N THR A 82 -43.73 19.88 -11.02
CA THR A 82 -43.98 21.30 -11.33
C THR A 82 -43.44 22.22 -10.22
N SER A 83 -43.54 21.80 -8.97
CA SER A 83 -42.97 22.52 -7.82
C SER A 83 -41.45 22.51 -7.84
N SER A 84 -40.81 21.36 -8.14
CA SER A 84 -39.34 21.32 -8.26
C SER A 84 -38.83 22.22 -9.37
N ARG A 85 -39.49 22.22 -10.55
CA ARG A 85 -39.16 23.12 -11.66
C ARG A 85 -39.34 24.60 -11.29
N ALA A 86 -40.41 24.95 -10.58
CA ALA A 86 -40.65 26.32 -10.15
C ALA A 86 -39.55 26.81 -9.18
N MET A 87 -39.16 25.98 -8.21
CA MET A 87 -38.07 26.30 -7.29
C MET A 87 -36.70 26.38 -7.98
N ASP A 88 -36.45 25.54 -8.99
CA ASP A 88 -35.20 25.58 -9.74
C ASP A 88 -35.09 26.83 -10.62
N ILE A 89 -36.20 27.31 -11.20
CA ILE A 89 -36.26 28.57 -11.96
C ILE A 89 -36.00 29.77 -11.04
N ASP A 90 -36.70 29.85 -9.91
CA ASP A 90 -36.52 30.93 -8.92
C ASP A 90 -35.09 30.98 -8.35
N ARG A 91 -34.52 29.80 -8.02
CA ARG A 91 -33.12 29.69 -7.61
C ARG A 91 -32.15 30.12 -8.72
N ALA A 92 -32.44 29.78 -9.98
CA ALA A 92 -31.62 30.18 -11.12
C ALA A 92 -31.70 31.69 -11.38
N GLU A 93 -32.87 32.32 -11.24
CA GLU A 93 -33.05 33.77 -11.36
C GLU A 93 -32.32 34.52 -10.23
N HIS A 94 -32.47 34.08 -8.98
CA HIS A 94 -31.73 34.65 -7.86
C HIS A 94 -30.22 34.51 -8.02
N ALA A 95 -29.73 33.33 -8.44
CA ALA A 95 -28.32 33.10 -8.73
C ALA A 95 -27.82 33.97 -9.90
N ALA A 96 -28.62 34.14 -10.96
CA ALA A 96 -28.28 34.99 -12.09
C ALA A 96 -28.24 36.49 -11.71
N GLN A 97 -29.13 36.93 -10.83
CA GLN A 97 -29.18 38.30 -10.34
C GLN A 97 -28.03 38.59 -9.36
N GLU A 98 -27.71 37.64 -8.47
CA GLU A 98 -26.54 37.73 -7.59
C GLU A 98 -25.24 37.73 -8.39
N ALA A 99 -25.12 36.85 -9.41
CA ALA A 99 -23.97 36.82 -10.31
C ALA A 99 -23.81 38.15 -11.06
N SER A 100 -24.91 38.72 -11.58
CA SER A 100 -24.89 40.01 -12.28
C SER A 100 -24.54 41.17 -11.35
N SER A 101 -25.06 41.18 -10.12
CA SER A 101 -24.72 42.21 -9.11
C SER A 101 -23.26 42.10 -8.68
N ASN A 102 -22.77 40.89 -8.46
CA ASN A 102 -21.37 40.65 -8.11
C ASN A 102 -20.44 41.02 -9.26
N GLN A 103 -20.84 40.74 -10.51
CA GLN A 103 -20.10 41.18 -11.69
C GLN A 103 -20.06 42.72 -11.79
N GLN A 104 -21.19 43.41 -11.61
CA GLN A 104 -21.23 44.87 -11.60
C GLN A 104 -20.37 45.47 -10.49
N LYS A 105 -20.43 44.92 -9.27
CA LYS A 105 -19.58 45.34 -8.15
C LYS A 105 -18.09 45.12 -8.48
N ALA A 106 -17.75 44.00 -9.12
CA ALA A 106 -16.38 43.72 -9.54
C ALA A 106 -15.91 44.67 -10.65
N GLU A 107 -16.75 44.97 -11.64
CA GLU A 107 -16.47 45.93 -12.70
C GLU A 107 -16.32 47.35 -12.16
N GLN A 108 -17.19 47.75 -11.22
CA GLN A 108 -17.10 49.04 -10.54
C GLN A 108 -15.81 49.13 -9.71
N ALA A 109 -15.50 48.11 -8.90
CA ALA A 109 -14.25 48.06 -8.13
C ALA A 109 -13.01 48.11 -9.04
N GLN A 110 -13.04 47.45 -10.21
CA GLN A 110 -11.98 47.55 -11.21
C GLN A 110 -11.88 48.94 -11.83
N LYS A 111 -13.01 49.61 -12.08
CA LYS A 111 -13.04 50.97 -12.61
C LYS A 111 -12.48 51.97 -11.58
N GLU A 112 -12.92 51.92 -10.34
CA GLU A 112 -12.41 52.74 -9.23
C GLU A 112 -10.90 52.49 -9.03
N LYS A 113 -10.45 51.24 -9.12
CA LYS A 113 -9.03 50.88 -9.10
C LYS A 113 -8.25 51.56 -10.24
N ARG A 114 -8.76 51.51 -11.47
CA ARG A 114 -8.12 52.15 -12.64
C ARG A 114 -8.05 53.66 -12.51
N GLU A 115 -9.11 54.29 -12.01
CA GLU A 115 -9.16 55.73 -11.74
C GLU A 115 -8.18 56.14 -10.63
N TYR A 116 -8.09 55.35 -9.56
CA TYR A 116 -7.10 55.59 -8.50
C TYR A 116 -5.67 55.47 -9.02
N VAL A 117 -5.38 54.43 -9.80
CA VAL A 117 -4.04 54.19 -10.36
C VAL A 117 -3.65 55.27 -11.36
N SER A 118 -4.58 55.72 -12.21
CA SER A 118 -4.29 56.81 -13.15
C SER A 118 -4.01 58.13 -12.44
N ALA A 119 -4.72 58.44 -11.35
CA ALA A 119 -4.50 59.64 -10.55
C ALA A 119 -3.20 59.60 -9.71
N ASN A 120 -2.75 58.41 -9.29
CA ASN A 120 -1.63 58.24 -8.36
C ASN A 120 -0.42 57.52 -8.97
N ASN A 121 -0.33 57.43 -10.30
CA ASN A 121 0.66 56.61 -11.00
C ASN A 121 2.10 56.87 -10.55
N SER A 122 2.52 58.13 -10.48
CA SER A 122 3.89 58.52 -10.08
C SER A 122 4.20 58.17 -8.62
N ALA A 123 3.24 58.33 -7.71
CA ALA A 123 3.41 57.99 -6.30
C ALA A 123 3.55 56.47 -6.12
N ILE A 124 2.72 55.69 -6.81
CA ILE A 124 2.77 54.21 -6.79
C ILE A 124 4.11 53.72 -7.35
N LEU A 125 4.56 54.25 -8.49
CA LEU A 125 5.86 53.90 -9.07
C LEU A 125 7.03 54.28 -8.16
N SER A 126 6.98 55.46 -7.52
CA SER A 126 8.00 55.89 -6.57
C SER A 126 8.08 54.94 -5.37
N GLU A 127 6.94 54.52 -4.82
CA GLU A 127 6.88 53.60 -3.69
C GLU A 127 7.41 52.22 -4.08
N ILE A 128 7.00 51.67 -5.23
CA ILE A 128 7.52 50.40 -5.75
C ILE A 128 9.04 50.46 -5.89
N ASN A 129 9.58 51.52 -6.50
CA ASN A 129 11.03 51.69 -6.67
C ASN A 129 11.76 51.86 -5.32
N MET A 130 11.15 52.53 -4.34
CA MET A 130 11.69 52.64 -2.99
C MET A 130 11.77 51.27 -2.30
N LEU A 131 10.73 50.45 -2.42
CA LEU A 131 10.69 49.10 -1.85
C LEU A 131 11.71 48.18 -2.52
N ILE A 132 11.87 48.28 -3.85
CA ILE A 132 12.96 47.61 -4.59
C ILE A 132 14.33 48.05 -4.07
N ALA A 133 14.55 49.35 -3.87
CA ALA A 133 15.82 49.87 -3.35
C ALA A 133 16.13 49.40 -1.93
N LYS A 134 15.08 49.20 -1.11
CA LYS A 134 15.18 48.61 0.25
C LYS A 134 15.30 47.09 0.25
N GLN A 135 15.22 46.43 -0.91
CA GLN A 135 15.14 44.97 -1.04
C GLN A 135 13.92 44.34 -0.32
N ASP A 136 12.88 45.15 -0.04
CA ASP A 136 11.63 44.67 0.54
C ASP A 136 10.69 44.19 -0.57
N TYR A 137 11.04 43.06 -1.15
CA TYR A 137 10.31 42.47 -2.27
C TYR A 137 8.94 41.92 -1.87
N ASP A 138 8.73 41.60 -0.59
CA ASP A 138 7.42 41.16 -0.09
C ASP A 138 6.42 42.31 -0.05
N ALA A 139 6.81 43.45 0.52
CA ALA A 139 5.98 44.66 0.47
C ALA A 139 5.79 45.16 -0.97
N ALA A 140 6.85 45.16 -1.79
CA ALA A 140 6.76 45.54 -3.20
C ALA A 140 5.81 44.62 -3.98
N SER A 141 5.82 43.31 -3.71
CA SER A 141 4.95 42.34 -4.35
C SER A 141 3.49 42.50 -3.90
N ALA A 142 3.24 42.81 -2.63
CA ALA A 142 1.90 43.09 -2.11
C ALA A 142 1.32 44.36 -2.76
N LEU A 143 2.12 45.43 -2.83
CA LEU A 143 1.75 46.68 -3.47
C LEU A 143 1.50 46.51 -4.97
N GLY A 144 2.38 45.77 -5.66
CA GLY A 144 2.22 45.48 -7.08
C GLY A 144 1.01 44.61 -7.37
N SER A 145 0.70 43.62 -6.52
CA SER A 145 -0.51 42.80 -6.64
C SER A 145 -1.79 43.62 -6.40
N GLN A 146 -1.72 44.60 -5.49
CA GLN A 146 -2.83 45.52 -5.24
C GLN A 146 -3.18 46.35 -6.47
N TYR A 147 -2.19 46.82 -7.26
CA TYR A 147 -2.41 47.72 -8.40
C TYR A 147 -2.21 47.11 -9.79
N SER A 148 -1.84 45.82 -9.87
CA SER A 148 -1.67 45.07 -11.11
C SER A 148 -2.91 45.11 -12.01
N ASN A 149 -2.70 45.14 -13.33
CA ASN A 149 -3.76 45.11 -14.35
C ASN A 149 -4.76 46.28 -14.26
N ALA A 150 -4.38 47.38 -13.61
CA ALA A 150 -5.21 48.58 -13.45
C ALA A 150 -4.98 49.63 -14.56
N GLY A 151 -4.36 49.23 -15.69
CA GLY A 151 -4.25 50.07 -16.88
C GLY A 151 -3.00 50.97 -16.95
N SER A 152 -2.00 50.78 -16.09
CA SER A 152 -0.66 51.39 -16.25
C SER A 152 0.36 50.33 -16.63
N PHE A 153 0.89 50.46 -17.85
CA PHE A 153 1.94 49.58 -18.36
C PHE A 153 3.23 49.68 -17.54
N GLU A 154 3.56 50.87 -17.04
CA GLU A 154 4.76 51.12 -16.25
C GLU A 154 4.70 50.40 -14.90
N ILE A 155 3.54 50.41 -14.22
CA ILE A 155 3.33 49.70 -12.96
C ILE A 155 3.39 48.19 -13.20
N ASP A 156 2.76 47.69 -14.27
CA ASP A 156 2.80 46.26 -14.61
C ASP A 156 4.23 45.80 -14.96
N GLN A 157 5.02 46.64 -15.65
CA GLN A 157 6.42 46.37 -15.92
C GLN A 157 7.28 46.40 -14.64
N ALA A 158 7.05 47.38 -13.75
CA ALA A 158 7.75 47.47 -12.47
C ALA A 158 7.44 46.25 -11.59
N PHE A 159 6.18 45.82 -11.53
CA PHE A 159 5.77 44.62 -10.80
C PHE A 159 6.41 43.34 -11.38
N SER A 160 6.49 43.23 -12.71
CA SER A 160 7.19 42.12 -13.36
C SER A 160 8.66 42.05 -12.91
N LYS A 161 9.36 43.19 -12.80
CA LYS A 161 10.73 43.24 -12.26
C LYS A 161 10.81 42.85 -10.78
N VAL A 162 9.85 43.31 -9.96
CA VAL A 162 9.75 42.92 -8.54
C VAL A 162 9.64 41.41 -8.42
N SER A 163 8.74 40.79 -9.20
CA SER A 163 8.54 39.34 -9.18
C SER A 163 9.79 38.57 -9.61
N ALA A 164 10.50 39.05 -10.64
CA ALA A 164 11.75 38.45 -11.09
C ALA A 164 12.85 38.55 -10.01
N HIS A 165 13.06 39.72 -9.41
CA HIS A 165 14.04 39.89 -8.33
C HIS A 165 13.69 39.09 -7.07
N LYS A 166 12.41 39.02 -6.73
CA LYS A 166 11.93 38.17 -5.63
C LYS A 166 12.28 36.70 -5.88
N ALA A 167 11.95 36.19 -7.07
CA ALA A 167 12.25 34.82 -7.45
C ALA A 167 13.77 34.53 -7.46
N GLU A 168 14.59 35.47 -7.92
CA GLU A 168 16.06 35.38 -7.86
C GLU A 168 16.57 35.29 -6.41
N MET A 169 16.02 36.11 -5.50
CA MET A 169 16.41 36.12 -4.08
C MET A 169 15.97 34.85 -3.36
N GLU A 170 14.73 34.40 -3.57
CA GLU A 170 14.22 33.14 -3.03
C GLU A 170 15.03 31.95 -3.53
N SER A 171 15.41 31.96 -4.81
CA SER A 171 16.28 30.94 -5.41
C SER A 171 17.67 30.93 -4.77
N LYS A 172 18.28 32.10 -4.52
CA LYS A 172 19.55 32.24 -3.79
C LYS A 172 19.44 31.74 -2.35
N GLN A 173 18.38 32.11 -1.63
CA GLN A 173 18.15 31.69 -0.25
C GLN A 173 17.92 30.18 -0.16
N LYS A 174 17.12 29.63 -1.08
CA LYS A 174 16.87 28.19 -1.17
C LYS A 174 18.15 27.43 -1.49
N LYS A 175 18.97 27.91 -2.43
CA LYS A 175 20.30 27.37 -2.72
C LYS A 175 21.18 27.33 -1.47
N ALA A 176 21.28 28.42 -0.72
CA ALA A 176 22.06 28.49 0.52
C ALA A 176 21.55 27.51 1.59
N SER A 177 20.23 27.42 1.78
CA SER A 177 19.59 26.48 2.70
C SER A 177 19.87 25.02 2.32
N LEU A 178 19.79 24.67 1.04
CA LEU A 178 20.11 23.32 0.56
C LEU A 178 21.58 22.96 0.76
N LEU A 179 22.51 23.91 0.59
CA LEU A 179 23.93 23.70 0.86
C LEU A 179 24.22 23.47 2.36
N ASP A 180 23.58 24.22 3.25
CA ASP A 180 23.65 23.99 4.70
C ASP A 180 23.07 22.63 5.08
N ALA A 181 21.93 22.24 4.49
CA ALA A 181 21.33 20.93 4.70
C ALA A 181 22.27 19.80 4.25
N ILE A 182 22.93 19.91 3.09
CA ILE A 182 23.92 18.93 2.62
C ILE A 182 25.05 18.75 3.65
N GLY A 183 25.52 19.83 4.28
CA GLY A 183 26.54 19.77 5.32
C GLY A 183 26.12 18.99 6.58
N LYS A 184 24.81 18.86 6.82
CA LYS A 184 24.23 18.15 7.97
C LYS A 184 23.85 16.70 7.67
N ILE A 185 23.68 16.35 6.39
CA ILE A 185 23.33 14.98 5.98
C ILE A 185 24.57 14.08 6.13
N LYS A 186 24.37 12.89 6.68
CA LYS A 186 25.45 11.91 6.79
C LYS A 186 25.94 11.48 5.41
N GLN A 187 27.25 11.31 5.24
CA GLN A 187 27.85 10.96 3.94
C GLN A 187 27.36 9.63 3.37
N ASP A 188 26.94 8.72 4.25
CA ASP A 188 26.37 7.44 3.87
C ASP A 188 24.86 7.54 3.63
N ASP A 189 24.16 8.63 3.90
CA ASP A 189 22.73 8.76 3.57
C ASP A 189 22.54 9.20 2.11
N TYR A 190 22.81 8.26 1.19
CA TYR A 190 22.77 8.50 -0.25
C TYR A 190 21.38 8.93 -0.74
N LYS A 191 20.31 8.46 -0.11
CA LYS A 191 18.92 8.81 -0.45
C LYS A 191 18.66 10.29 -0.19
N SER A 192 18.97 10.75 1.02
CA SER A 192 18.81 12.16 1.38
C SER A 192 19.73 13.05 0.53
N LEU A 193 21.00 12.65 0.34
CA LEU A 193 21.94 13.38 -0.52
C LEU A 193 21.44 13.49 -1.97
N ALA A 194 20.97 12.39 -2.57
CA ALA A 194 20.42 12.41 -3.93
C ALA A 194 19.23 13.35 -4.07
N SER A 195 18.30 13.33 -3.10
CA SER A 195 17.14 14.21 -3.08
C SER A 195 17.55 15.68 -2.97
N THR A 196 18.43 16.02 -2.02
CA THR A 196 18.86 17.41 -1.80
C THR A 196 19.68 17.95 -2.96
N TYR A 197 20.59 17.15 -3.54
CA TYR A 197 21.33 17.55 -4.75
C TYR A 197 20.43 17.68 -5.98
N SER A 198 19.36 16.89 -6.11
CA SER A 198 18.39 17.06 -7.20
C SER A 198 17.61 18.37 -7.10
N GLN A 199 17.20 18.75 -5.88
CA GLN A 199 16.57 20.06 -5.64
C GLN A 199 17.54 21.22 -5.91
N LEU A 200 18.82 21.03 -5.58
CA LEU A 200 19.87 22.00 -5.85
C LEU A 200 20.16 22.12 -7.36
N ALA A 201 20.17 20.99 -8.08
CA ALA A 201 20.36 20.95 -9.53
C ALA A 201 19.24 21.63 -10.32
N ALA A 202 18.01 21.62 -9.79
CA ALA A 202 16.89 22.36 -10.36
C ALA A 202 17.07 23.90 -10.28
N ILE A 203 17.89 24.38 -9.34
CA ILE A 203 18.25 25.80 -9.20
C ILE A 203 19.54 26.12 -9.96
N ASP A 204 20.52 25.23 -9.85
CA ASP A 204 21.85 25.38 -10.44
C ASP A 204 22.30 24.05 -11.07
N PRO A 205 22.21 23.93 -12.41
CA PRO A 205 22.54 22.71 -13.13
C PRO A 205 23.96 22.17 -12.89
N SER A 206 24.89 22.97 -12.36
CA SER A 206 26.24 22.51 -12.03
C SER A 206 26.26 21.39 -10.97
N PHE A 207 25.18 21.22 -10.19
CA PHE A 207 25.05 20.17 -9.19
C PHE A 207 24.39 18.89 -9.72
N GLN A 208 23.99 18.84 -10.99
CA GLN A 208 23.42 17.63 -11.60
C GLN A 208 24.34 16.40 -11.48
N PRO A 209 25.67 16.49 -11.68
CA PRO A 209 26.56 15.34 -11.49
C PRO A 209 26.54 14.78 -10.07
N ASN A 210 26.34 15.63 -9.05
CA ASN A 210 26.21 15.19 -7.67
C ASN A 210 24.90 14.43 -7.45
N ALA A 211 23.80 14.96 -7.98
CA ALA A 211 22.49 14.31 -7.91
C ALA A 211 22.54 12.91 -8.55
N ASP A 212 23.13 12.82 -9.75
CA ASP A 212 23.28 11.56 -10.49
C ASP A 212 24.18 10.57 -9.73
N LYS A 213 25.29 11.05 -9.17
CA LYS A 213 26.22 10.24 -8.37
C LYS A 213 25.50 9.61 -7.17
N PHE A 214 24.81 10.40 -6.35
CA PHE A 214 24.16 9.89 -5.15
C PHE A 214 22.94 9.03 -5.48
N SER A 215 22.20 9.34 -6.55
CA SER A 215 21.13 8.47 -7.06
C SER A 215 21.65 7.10 -7.48
N LYS A 216 22.79 7.05 -8.17
CA LYS A 216 23.46 5.79 -8.54
C LYS A 216 23.93 5.01 -7.30
N LEU A 217 24.50 5.70 -6.31
CA LEU A 217 24.96 5.07 -5.07
C LEU A 217 23.81 4.52 -4.23
N ASP A 218 22.70 5.25 -4.15
CA ASP A 218 21.47 4.81 -3.47
C ASP A 218 20.92 3.54 -4.10
N LYS A 219 20.74 3.53 -5.44
CA LYS A 219 20.31 2.35 -6.18
C LYS A 219 21.24 1.16 -5.99
N LYS A 220 22.55 1.39 -6.04
CA LYS A 220 23.56 0.34 -5.84
C LYS A 220 23.45 -0.25 -4.44
N ARG A 221 23.31 0.59 -3.41
CA ARG A 221 23.16 0.12 -2.03
C ARG A 221 21.86 -0.68 -1.85
N ALA A 222 20.75 -0.19 -2.38
CA ALA A 222 19.47 -0.90 -2.31
C ALA A 222 19.54 -2.28 -2.97
N GLU A 223 20.24 -2.39 -4.11
CA GLU A 223 20.47 -3.68 -4.76
C GLU A 223 21.38 -4.59 -3.93
N GLU A 224 22.49 -4.07 -3.40
CA GLU A 224 23.40 -4.84 -2.52
C GLU A 224 22.72 -5.32 -1.24
N GLU A 225 21.84 -4.51 -0.66
CA GLU A 225 21.04 -4.85 0.52
C GLU A 225 20.02 -5.94 0.20
N LYS A 226 19.31 -5.81 -0.92
CA LYS A 226 18.38 -6.84 -1.41
C LYS A 226 19.08 -8.17 -1.68
N VAL A 227 20.25 -8.14 -2.33
CA VAL A 227 21.06 -9.34 -2.56
C VAL A 227 21.50 -9.96 -1.24
N ARG A 228 21.90 -9.14 -0.26
CA ARG A 228 22.28 -9.60 1.08
C ARG A 228 21.10 -10.23 1.82
N GLU A 229 19.94 -9.61 1.77
CA GLU A 229 18.71 -10.14 2.39
C GLU A 229 18.32 -11.47 1.74
N GLN A 230 18.34 -11.57 0.41
CA GLN A 230 18.07 -12.80 -0.31
C GLN A 230 19.07 -13.91 0.05
N ALA A 231 20.37 -13.59 0.12
CA ALA A 231 21.40 -14.54 0.53
C ALA A 231 21.23 -14.99 2.00
N ALA A 232 20.85 -14.07 2.89
CA ALA A 232 20.57 -14.39 4.30
C ALA A 232 19.30 -15.27 4.44
N ALA A 233 18.25 -14.95 3.69
CA ALA A 233 17.01 -15.71 3.66
C ALA A 233 17.23 -17.13 3.11
N GLU A 234 18.00 -17.27 2.02
CA GLU A 234 18.36 -18.58 1.48
C GLU A 234 19.22 -19.38 2.47
N ARG A 235 20.20 -18.75 3.12
CA ARG A 235 20.99 -19.41 4.17
C ARG A 235 20.09 -19.89 5.33
N ALA A 236 19.18 -19.04 5.80
CA ALA A 236 18.25 -19.40 6.87
C ALA A 236 17.31 -20.55 6.45
N ARG A 237 16.80 -20.52 5.21
CA ARG A 237 15.99 -21.60 4.64
C ARG A 237 16.76 -22.90 4.54
N ARG A 238 18.01 -22.87 4.06
CA ARG A 238 18.86 -24.06 3.99
C ARG A 238 19.13 -24.62 5.38
N GLN A 239 19.37 -23.75 6.36
CA GLN A 239 19.58 -24.16 7.75
C GLN A 239 18.31 -24.81 8.35
N SER A 240 17.12 -24.25 8.12
CA SER A 240 15.86 -24.83 8.60
C SER A 240 15.52 -26.18 7.95
N MET A 241 16.00 -26.42 6.74
CA MET A 241 15.90 -27.72 6.06
C MET A 241 17.04 -28.68 6.41
N GLY A 242 17.97 -28.31 7.29
CA GLY A 242 19.14 -29.12 7.64
C GLY A 242 20.23 -29.18 6.55
N LEU A 243 20.10 -28.44 5.45
CA LEU A 243 21.01 -28.44 4.28
C LEU A 243 22.27 -27.57 4.47
N ALA A 244 22.47 -27.05 5.68
CA ALA A 244 23.68 -26.38 6.13
C ALA A 244 24.07 -26.95 7.50
N TRP A 245 25.34 -26.80 7.89
CA TRP A 245 25.82 -27.28 9.18
C TRP A 245 25.03 -26.67 10.34
N ASN A 246 24.42 -27.53 11.14
CA ASN A 246 23.78 -27.20 12.39
C ASN A 246 24.63 -27.71 13.55
N TYR A 247 24.72 -26.91 14.61
CA TYR A 247 25.56 -27.21 15.77
C TYR A 247 24.69 -27.34 17.01
N THR A 248 24.94 -28.37 17.80
CA THR A 248 24.30 -28.57 19.10
C THR A 248 25.35 -28.94 20.14
N ASP A 249 25.19 -28.38 21.33
CA ASP A 249 25.93 -28.79 22.52
C ASP A 249 24.92 -29.43 23.48
N SER A 250 25.29 -30.57 24.06
CA SER A 250 24.52 -31.27 25.08
C SER A 250 25.45 -31.74 26.19
N GLU A 251 24.89 -32.20 27.31
CA GLU A 251 25.67 -32.80 28.39
C GLU A 251 25.62 -34.33 28.30
N ASP A 252 26.75 -35.01 28.44
CA ASP A 252 26.78 -36.46 28.64
C ASP A 252 26.41 -36.75 30.10
N GLY A 253 25.22 -37.29 30.34
CA GLY A 253 24.71 -37.52 31.69
C GLY A 253 25.56 -38.46 32.56
N MET A 254 26.45 -39.26 31.96
CA MET A 254 27.36 -40.13 32.71
C MET A 254 28.63 -39.41 33.19
N SER A 255 29.16 -38.47 32.41
CA SER A 255 30.40 -37.75 32.76
C SER A 255 30.19 -36.30 33.18
N GLY A 256 29.00 -35.74 32.98
CA GLY A 256 28.70 -34.31 33.19
C GLY A 256 29.45 -33.37 32.24
N LYS A 257 30.10 -33.92 31.20
CA LYS A 257 30.92 -33.14 30.25
C LYS A 257 30.15 -32.87 28.96
N SER A 258 30.50 -31.77 28.31
CA SER A 258 29.87 -31.35 27.06
C SER A 258 30.15 -32.32 25.91
N VAL A 259 29.09 -32.64 25.16
CA VAL A 259 29.09 -33.31 23.86
C VAL A 259 28.75 -32.26 22.81
N ARG A 260 29.64 -32.07 21.85
CA ARG A 260 29.39 -31.18 20.71
C ARG A 260 29.04 -32.00 19.48
N ARG A 261 28.05 -31.57 18.70
CA ARG A 261 27.70 -32.16 17.40
C ARG A 261 27.56 -31.09 16.33
N ALA A 262 28.09 -31.37 15.14
CA ALA A 262 27.79 -30.68 13.90
C ALA A 262 27.11 -31.68 12.97
N PHE A 263 25.98 -31.33 12.36
CA PHE A 263 25.28 -32.21 11.43
C PHE A 263 24.73 -31.46 10.22
N VAL A 264 24.66 -32.16 9.09
CA VAL A 264 24.12 -31.64 7.82
C VAL A 264 23.41 -32.76 7.07
N SER A 265 22.24 -32.44 6.51
CA SER A 265 21.44 -33.34 5.67
C SER A 265 21.95 -33.32 4.23
N SER A 266 21.77 -34.44 3.53
CA SER A 266 22.14 -34.54 2.11
C SER A 266 21.30 -33.58 1.26
N ILE A 267 21.89 -33.00 0.22
CA ILE A 267 21.27 -32.12 -0.79
C ILE A 267 20.28 -32.90 -1.65
N ASN A 268 20.61 -34.15 -1.98
CA ASN A 268 19.70 -35.05 -2.68
C ASN A 268 18.84 -35.83 -1.68
N THR A 269 17.71 -36.32 -2.18
CA THR A 269 16.80 -37.21 -1.47
C THR A 269 16.85 -38.60 -2.07
N VAL A 270 16.48 -39.59 -1.27
CA VAL A 270 16.23 -40.96 -1.72
C VAL A 270 14.83 -41.38 -1.28
N ASP A 271 14.26 -42.34 -1.99
CA ASP A 271 13.03 -43.03 -1.61
C ASP A 271 13.28 -44.52 -1.79
N PHE A 272 13.24 -45.27 -0.70
CA PHE A 272 13.52 -46.70 -0.70
C PHE A 272 12.22 -47.49 -0.80
N LYS A 273 12.31 -48.74 -1.26
CA LYS A 273 11.16 -49.63 -1.30
C LYS A 273 10.72 -50.01 0.12
N PHE A 274 9.49 -50.50 0.22
CA PHE A 274 8.97 -51.08 1.45
C PHE A 274 9.99 -52.08 2.05
N PRO A 275 10.29 -52.04 3.36
CA PRO A 275 9.59 -51.31 4.43
C PRO A 275 10.05 -49.86 4.68
N TYR A 276 11.00 -49.34 3.89
CA TYR A 276 11.68 -48.06 4.14
C TYR A 276 11.16 -46.89 3.28
N GLY A 277 9.91 -47.00 2.84
CA GLY A 277 9.26 -46.04 1.95
C GLY A 277 9.17 -44.61 2.47
N GLY A 278 9.20 -43.68 1.52
CA GLY A 278 9.03 -42.26 1.72
C GLY A 278 10.32 -41.49 1.47
N THR A 279 10.17 -40.32 0.85
CA THR A 279 11.27 -39.40 0.57
C THR A 279 11.99 -39.00 1.86
N GLN A 280 13.30 -39.20 1.88
CA GLN A 280 14.17 -38.92 3.02
C GLN A 280 15.55 -38.45 2.58
N ARG A 281 16.35 -38.00 3.55
CA ARG A 281 17.74 -37.54 3.38
C ARG A 281 18.65 -38.30 4.32
N ALA A 282 19.90 -38.52 3.92
CA ALA A 282 20.92 -38.96 4.86
C ALA A 282 21.39 -37.76 5.71
N THR A 283 21.89 -38.03 6.90
CA THR A 283 22.50 -37.02 7.78
C THR A 283 23.96 -37.38 8.04
N LEU A 284 24.87 -36.47 7.71
CA LEU A 284 26.28 -36.56 8.06
C LEU A 284 26.49 -35.83 9.39
N THR A 285 27.10 -36.49 10.37
CA THR A 285 27.34 -35.92 11.69
C THR A 285 28.80 -36.04 12.10
N ILE A 286 29.34 -34.97 12.65
CA ILE A 286 30.60 -34.93 13.40
C ILE A 286 30.25 -34.73 14.86
N ARG A 287 30.76 -35.60 15.74
CA ARG A 287 30.48 -35.56 17.18
C ARG A 287 31.78 -35.62 17.97
N LYS A 288 31.95 -34.72 18.92
CA LYS A 288 33.00 -34.79 19.94
C LYS A 288 32.37 -35.25 21.25
N HIS A 289 32.66 -36.48 21.65
CA HIS A 289 32.16 -37.09 22.87
C HIS A 289 33.28 -37.20 23.93
N PRO A 290 33.03 -36.85 25.21
CA PRO A 290 34.05 -36.85 26.25
C PRO A 290 34.63 -38.24 26.54
N ARG A 291 33.85 -39.31 26.29
CA ARG A 291 34.25 -40.70 26.58
C ARG A 291 34.70 -41.49 25.34
N TRP A 292 34.29 -41.07 24.15
CA TRP A 292 34.50 -41.82 22.90
C TRP A 292 35.32 -41.05 21.86
N GLY A 293 35.75 -39.84 22.18
CA GLY A 293 36.51 -38.99 21.27
C GLY A 293 35.67 -38.42 20.14
N THR A 294 36.33 -38.09 19.03
CA THR A 294 35.70 -37.49 17.84
C THR A 294 35.29 -38.59 16.87
N SER A 295 34.01 -38.63 16.50
CA SER A 295 33.45 -39.57 15.54
C SER A 295 32.82 -38.83 14.36
N VAL A 296 32.92 -39.40 13.16
CA VAL A 296 32.14 -39.01 11.98
C VAL A 296 31.24 -40.17 11.61
N TYR A 297 29.97 -39.92 11.33
CA TYR A 297 29.06 -40.96 10.89
C TYR A 297 28.02 -40.42 9.91
N VAL A 298 27.57 -41.31 9.03
CA VAL A 298 26.43 -41.08 8.14
C VAL A 298 25.26 -41.92 8.62
N ALA A 299 24.07 -41.32 8.67
CA ALA A 299 22.85 -41.98 9.10
C ALA A 299 21.73 -41.79 8.08
N ILE A 300 20.78 -42.72 8.06
CA ILE A 300 19.53 -42.67 7.28
C ILE A 300 18.36 -42.89 8.25
N GLU A 301 17.22 -42.25 8.04
CA GLU A 301 16.09 -42.38 8.96
C GLU A 301 15.39 -43.74 8.79
N LYS A 302 15.11 -44.12 7.54
CA LYS A 302 14.41 -45.36 7.17
C LYS A 302 15.31 -46.11 6.20
N GLY A 303 16.06 -47.09 6.70
CA GLY A 303 16.92 -47.88 5.85
C GLY A 303 17.90 -48.71 6.67
N GLN A 304 18.53 -49.64 5.97
CA GLN A 304 19.53 -50.52 6.52
C GLN A 304 20.78 -50.46 5.65
N PHE A 305 21.86 -49.94 6.22
CA PHE A 305 23.19 -50.04 5.64
C PHE A 305 23.63 -51.50 5.61
N ILE A 306 24.42 -51.84 4.60
CA ILE A 306 25.02 -53.16 4.44
C ILE A 306 26.53 -53.04 4.48
N CYS A 307 27.11 -53.62 5.52
CA CYS A 307 28.54 -53.94 5.60
C CYS A 307 28.78 -55.35 5.04
N GLY A 308 29.97 -55.59 4.47
CA GLY A 308 30.44 -56.94 4.15
C GLY A 308 30.79 -57.71 5.43
N TYR A 309 30.94 -59.03 5.30
CA TYR A 309 31.31 -59.90 6.42
C TYR A 309 32.74 -59.63 6.93
N ASP A 310 33.68 -59.37 6.03
CA ASP A 310 35.09 -59.12 6.35
C ASP A 310 35.49 -57.63 6.27
N ASP A 311 34.73 -56.80 5.55
CA ASP A 311 34.99 -55.37 5.40
C ASP A 311 33.72 -54.53 5.35
N CYS A 312 33.72 -53.43 6.12
CA CYS A 312 32.74 -52.37 5.97
C CYS A 312 33.44 -51.12 5.45
N ASP A 313 33.05 -50.66 4.27
CA ASP A 313 33.66 -49.50 3.62
C ASP A 313 32.60 -48.62 2.97
N VAL A 314 32.88 -47.33 2.92
CA VAL A 314 32.15 -46.34 2.12
C VAL A 314 33.09 -45.72 1.10
N ARG A 315 32.56 -45.30 -0.06
CA ARG A 315 33.34 -44.49 -1.01
C ARG A 315 33.05 -43.02 -0.77
N VAL A 316 34.08 -42.24 -0.48
CA VAL A 316 33.99 -40.82 -0.18
C VAL A 316 34.71 -40.03 -1.25
N ARG A 317 34.07 -38.98 -1.76
CA ARG A 317 34.69 -38.00 -2.66
C ARG A 317 34.50 -36.60 -2.11
N PHE A 318 35.59 -35.87 -1.95
CA PHE A 318 35.61 -34.48 -1.49
C PHE A 318 35.69 -33.54 -2.69
N SER A 319 34.67 -32.69 -2.89
CA SER A 319 34.56 -31.76 -4.01
C SER A 319 34.92 -32.40 -5.37
N LYS A 320 35.91 -31.86 -6.09
CA LYS A 320 36.42 -32.35 -7.38
C LYS A 320 37.61 -33.33 -7.24
N GLY A 321 37.91 -33.79 -6.02
CA GLY A 321 38.96 -34.77 -5.77
C GLY A 321 38.58 -36.19 -6.24
N ASN A 322 39.52 -37.12 -6.10
CA ASN A 322 39.29 -38.53 -6.42
C ASN A 322 38.40 -39.19 -5.36
N ALA A 323 37.57 -40.15 -5.79
CA ALA A 323 36.86 -41.01 -4.86
C ALA A 323 37.85 -41.94 -4.16
N GLN A 324 37.77 -42.03 -2.84
CA GLN A 324 38.61 -42.87 -2.01
C GLN A 324 37.75 -43.81 -1.17
N ARG A 325 38.25 -45.02 -0.95
CA ARG A 325 37.63 -45.97 -0.03
C ARG A 325 38.00 -45.56 1.40
N MET A 326 37.00 -45.43 2.27
CA MET A 326 37.20 -45.19 3.68
C MET A 326 36.50 -46.30 4.46
N SER A 327 37.24 -46.96 5.35
CA SER A 327 36.66 -47.99 6.21
C SER A 327 35.60 -47.40 7.12
N ALA A 328 34.60 -48.20 7.42
CA ALA A 328 33.47 -47.87 8.26
C ALA A 328 33.23 -48.97 9.29
N SER A 329 32.36 -48.71 10.27
CA SER A 329 31.97 -49.68 11.29
C SER A 329 30.53 -49.44 11.71
N GLU A 330 29.85 -50.53 12.03
CA GLU A 330 28.53 -50.50 12.65
C GLU A 330 28.64 -50.00 14.11
N PRO A 331 27.58 -49.39 14.65
CA PRO A 331 27.52 -49.02 16.06
C PRO A 331 27.50 -50.24 16.98
N ASP A 332 27.99 -50.07 18.22
CA ASP A 332 28.04 -51.12 19.25
C ASP A 332 26.65 -51.65 19.67
N ASP A 333 25.57 -50.90 19.37
CA ASP A 333 24.18 -51.32 19.62
C ASP A 333 23.55 -52.09 18.44
N HIS A 334 24.34 -52.35 17.38
CA HIS A 334 23.93 -53.01 16.15
C HIS A 334 22.77 -52.32 15.42
N SER A 335 22.54 -51.03 15.65
CA SER A 335 21.64 -50.24 14.81
C SER A 335 22.17 -50.18 13.37
N SER A 336 21.32 -50.53 12.42
CA SER A 336 21.73 -50.69 11.01
C SER A 336 21.48 -49.44 10.17
N ASN A 337 21.02 -48.36 10.79
CA ASN A 337 20.64 -47.12 10.12
C ASN A 337 21.73 -46.03 10.20
N LEU A 338 22.93 -46.37 10.70
CA LEU A 338 24.10 -45.49 10.66
C LEU A 338 25.40 -46.27 10.49
N LEU A 339 26.41 -45.62 9.91
CA LEU A 339 27.78 -46.12 9.82
C LEU A 339 28.77 -45.08 10.32
N PHE A 340 29.67 -45.49 11.21
CA PHE A 340 30.82 -44.68 11.61
C PHE A 340 31.92 -44.75 10.57
N ILE A 341 32.36 -43.60 10.06
CA ILE A 341 33.48 -43.51 9.12
C ILE A 341 34.78 -43.47 9.93
N SER A 342 35.66 -44.42 9.64
CA SER A 342 36.97 -44.54 10.30
C SER A 342 37.85 -43.34 10.01
N ASN A 343 38.79 -43.06 10.92
CA ASN A 343 39.72 -41.93 10.82
C ASN A 343 39.00 -40.57 10.66
N ALA A 344 38.15 -40.26 11.65
CA ALA A 344 37.40 -39.01 11.74
C ALA A 344 38.27 -37.75 11.50
N SER A 345 39.49 -37.73 12.03
CA SER A 345 40.46 -36.62 11.84
C SER A 345 40.72 -36.33 10.36
N SER A 346 41.04 -37.36 9.57
CA SER A 346 41.31 -37.22 8.13
C SER A 346 40.06 -36.76 7.38
N PHE A 347 38.90 -37.34 7.70
CA PHE A 347 37.64 -36.94 7.09
C PHE A 347 37.35 -35.45 7.34
N ILE A 348 37.43 -35.00 8.59
CA ILE A 348 37.14 -33.61 8.99
C ILE A 348 38.12 -32.65 8.30
N SER A 349 39.41 -32.98 8.26
CA SER A 349 40.44 -32.17 7.60
C SER A 349 40.15 -31.94 6.11
N GLN A 350 39.67 -32.98 5.41
CA GLN A 350 39.29 -32.91 4.00
C GLN A 350 37.95 -32.18 3.81
N ALA A 351 36.95 -32.46 4.65
CA ALA A 351 35.64 -31.81 4.61
C ALA A 351 35.74 -30.29 4.81
N ARG A 352 36.59 -29.83 5.74
CA ARG A 352 36.82 -28.38 5.99
C ARG A 352 37.43 -27.64 4.80
N LYS A 353 38.06 -28.33 3.87
CA LYS A 353 38.68 -27.77 2.65
C LYS A 353 37.78 -27.93 1.41
N SER A 354 36.56 -28.41 1.60
CA SER A 354 35.68 -28.85 0.52
C SER A 354 34.31 -28.19 0.66
N ASP A 355 33.74 -27.75 -0.47
CA ASP A 355 32.37 -27.22 -0.50
C ASP A 355 31.34 -28.35 -0.53
N LYS A 356 31.73 -29.56 -0.98
CA LYS A 356 30.84 -30.72 -1.04
C LYS A 356 31.54 -32.01 -0.65
N VAL A 357 30.78 -32.94 -0.10
CA VAL A 357 31.20 -34.34 0.10
C VAL A 357 30.16 -35.28 -0.48
N TYR A 358 30.63 -36.29 -1.21
CA TYR A 358 29.82 -37.37 -1.75
C TYR A 358 30.16 -38.63 -0.98
N ILE A 359 29.15 -39.32 -0.45
CA ILE A 359 29.31 -40.58 0.27
C ILE A 359 28.45 -41.64 -0.41
N GLU A 360 29.10 -42.66 -0.98
CA GLU A 360 28.44 -43.85 -1.49
C GLU A 360 28.46 -44.95 -0.44
N ALA A 361 27.28 -45.52 -0.16
CA ALA A 361 27.12 -46.66 0.74
C ALA A 361 26.10 -47.65 0.17
N ASN A 362 26.18 -48.91 0.62
CA ASN A 362 25.27 -49.97 0.21
C ASN A 362 24.09 -50.08 1.17
N PHE A 363 22.90 -50.33 0.62
CA PHE A 363 21.66 -50.46 1.36
C PHE A 363 20.93 -51.76 1.01
N TYR A 364 20.28 -52.35 2.01
CA TYR A 364 19.52 -53.59 1.86
C TYR A 364 18.46 -53.44 0.76
N GLN A 365 18.50 -54.34 -0.24
CA GLN A 365 17.59 -54.36 -1.40
C GLN A 365 17.56 -53.10 -2.29
N GLU A 366 18.41 -52.12 -2.02
CA GLU A 366 18.52 -50.86 -2.75
C GLU A 366 19.83 -50.76 -3.54
N GLY A 367 20.85 -51.52 -3.15
CA GLY A 367 22.19 -51.44 -3.72
C GLY A 367 22.93 -50.17 -3.27
N SER A 368 23.87 -49.70 -4.09
CA SER A 368 24.65 -48.51 -3.76
C SER A 368 23.84 -47.22 -3.97
N ARG A 369 23.96 -46.28 -3.03
CA ARG A 369 23.35 -44.95 -3.08
C ARG A 369 24.40 -43.90 -2.73
N VAL A 370 24.41 -42.80 -3.46
CA VAL A 370 25.29 -41.66 -3.24
C VAL A 370 24.52 -40.54 -2.57
N PHE A 371 25.03 -40.02 -1.47
CA PHE A 371 24.52 -38.84 -0.80
C PHE A 371 25.49 -37.69 -0.98
N GLU A 372 24.95 -36.53 -1.36
CA GLU A 372 25.71 -35.30 -1.53
C GLU A 372 25.47 -34.40 -0.32
N PHE A 373 26.52 -33.93 0.32
CA PHE A 373 26.42 -33.01 1.45
C PHE A 373 27.10 -31.71 1.07
N ASP A 374 26.45 -30.57 1.36
CA ASP A 374 27.15 -29.28 1.32
C ASP A 374 27.97 -29.19 2.61
N THR A 375 29.29 -29.18 2.45
CA THR A 375 30.22 -29.09 3.56
C THR A 375 30.85 -27.71 3.71
N SER A 376 30.44 -26.75 2.88
CA SER A 376 30.87 -25.36 3.00
C SER A 376 30.48 -24.76 4.35
N GLY A 377 31.35 -23.90 4.88
CA GLY A 377 31.12 -23.26 6.19
C GLY A 377 31.22 -24.21 7.39
N LEU A 378 31.91 -25.35 7.28
CA LEU A 378 32.17 -26.22 8.43
C LEU A 378 33.13 -25.55 9.44
N GLU A 379 32.59 -25.20 10.59
CA GLU A 379 33.28 -24.61 11.74
C GLU A 379 33.53 -25.69 12.80
N TRP A 380 34.55 -26.52 12.57
CA TRP A 380 34.96 -27.56 13.51
C TRP A 380 36.45 -27.42 13.83
N LYS A 381 36.78 -27.24 15.12
CA LYS A 381 38.15 -27.06 15.63
C LYS A 381 38.55 -28.21 16.55
#